data_AF-A0A4D4N1R2-F1
#
_entry.id   AF-A0A4D4N1R2-F1
#
_cell.length_a   1.000
_cell.length_b   1.000
_cell.length_c   1.000
_cell.angle_alpha   90.00
_cell.angle_beta   90.00
_cell.angle_gamma   90.00
#
_symmetry.space_group_name_H-M   'P 1'
#
loop_
_entity.id
_entity.type
_entity.pdbx_description
1 polymer ?
#
loop_
_entity_poly.entity_id
_entity_poly.type
_entity_poly.pdbx_seq_one_letter_code
_entity_poly.pdbx_strand_id
1 'polypeptide(L)'
;MLVNHYPLDRHPTEVLHYPEFAMWCGTRLTADWHRRFRAEVMVYGHLHIPRTTHHEGVRFEEVSVGYPREWRRRQTPPGTLRRILPMEVEAR
;
A
#
# COMPACT_ATOMS: atom_id res chain seq x y z
N MET A 1 -13.16 3.71 1.96
CA MET A 1 -11.98 3.19 1.23
C MET A 1 -11.41 4.31 0.38
N LEU A 2 -10.09 4.49 0.39
CA LEU A 2 -9.37 5.37 -0.54
C LEU A 2 -8.52 4.52 -1.49
N VAL A 3 -8.41 4.96 -2.74
CA VAL A 3 -7.60 4.29 -3.77
C VAL A 3 -6.78 5.35 -4.48
N ASN A 4 -5.48 5.13 -4.60
CA ASN A 4 -4.58 5.99 -5.36
C ASN A 4 -3.43 5.16 -5.91
N HIS A 5 -2.77 5.61 -6.97
CA HIS A 5 -1.56 4.91 -7.42
C HIS A 5 -0.43 5.03 -6.39
N TYR A 6 -0.22 6.25 -5.88
CA TYR A 6 0.80 6.59 -4.89
C TYR A 6 0.27 6.42 -3.45
N PRO A 7 1.13 6.05 -2.47
CA PRO A 7 0.73 6.08 -1.06
C PRO A 7 0.34 7.51 -0.62
N LEU A 8 -0.66 7.61 0.26
CA LEU A 8 -1.10 8.92 0.80
C LEU A 8 -0.20 9.44 1.92
N ASP A 9 0.53 8.55 2.57
CA ASP A 9 1.42 8.83 3.69
C ASP A 9 2.86 8.39 3.35
N ARG A 10 3.85 8.91 4.08
CA ARG A 10 5.27 8.60 3.87
C ARG A 10 5.67 7.20 4.34
N HIS A 11 5.01 6.60 5.34
CA HIS A 11 5.45 5.35 5.95
C HIS A 11 5.71 4.19 4.96
N PRO A 12 4.99 4.04 3.82
CA PRO A 12 5.28 2.97 2.86
C PRO A 12 6.65 3.10 2.21
N THR A 13 7.19 4.32 2.13
CA THR A 13 8.47 4.63 1.49
C THR A 13 9.68 4.40 2.40
N GLU A 14 9.48 4.16 3.69
CA GLU A 14 10.57 3.99 4.67
C GLU A 14 11.42 2.73 4.45
N VAL A 15 10.92 1.77 3.68
CA VAL A 15 11.61 0.51 3.35
C VAL A 15 12.26 0.51 1.96
N LEU A 16 12.23 1.64 1.25
CA LEU A 16 12.90 1.75 -0.04
C LEU A 16 14.41 1.55 0.13
N HIS A 17 15.02 0.75 -0.75
CA HIS A 17 16.48 0.58 -0.76
C HIS A 17 17.23 1.90 -1.03
N TYR A 18 16.64 2.76 -1.87
CA TYR A 18 17.19 4.07 -2.20
C TYR A 18 16.16 5.15 -1.81
N PRO A 19 16.37 5.88 -0.69
CA PRO A 19 15.36 6.78 -0.12
C PRO A 19 15.06 8.01 -1.00
N GLU A 20 15.97 8.38 -1.91
CA GLU A 20 15.78 9.47 -2.86
C GLU A 20 14.58 9.22 -3.78
N PHE A 21 14.28 7.95 -4.07
CA PHE A 21 13.11 7.60 -4.88
C PHE A 21 11.79 8.08 -4.26
N ALA A 22 11.73 8.28 -2.93
CA ALA A 22 10.55 8.78 -2.24
C ALA A 22 10.08 10.17 -2.73
N MET A 23 10.95 10.95 -3.40
CA MET A 23 10.57 12.23 -4.01
C MET A 23 9.50 12.10 -5.10
N TRP A 24 9.37 10.91 -5.71
CA TRP A 24 8.39 10.62 -6.76
C TRP A 24 7.25 9.71 -6.28
N CYS A 25 7.10 9.51 -4.96
CA CYS A 25 6.16 8.55 -4.40
C CYS A 25 4.89 9.17 -3.80
N GLY A 26 4.61 10.47 -4.01
CA GLY A 26 3.39 11.10 -3.50
C GLY A 26 3.59 12.53 -3.01
N THR A 27 2.75 12.96 -2.07
CA THR A 27 2.77 14.31 -1.49
C THR A 27 2.43 14.29 -0.01
N ARG A 28 2.99 15.24 0.76
CA ARG A 28 2.63 15.42 2.19
C ARG A 28 1.23 15.99 2.40
N LEU A 29 0.61 16.56 1.37
CA LEU A 29 -0.72 17.17 1.45
C LEU A 29 -1.85 16.15 1.68
N THR A 30 -1.56 14.86 1.53
CA THR A 30 -2.51 13.76 1.73
C THR A 30 -2.28 12.97 3.01
N ALA A 31 -1.30 13.37 3.84
CA ALA A 31 -0.80 12.55 4.95
C ALA A 31 -1.86 12.26 6.03
N ASP A 32 -2.92 13.06 6.16
CA ASP A 32 -4.00 12.85 7.13
C ASP A 32 -5.29 12.30 6.49
N TRP A 33 -5.33 12.09 5.17
CA TRP A 33 -6.56 11.79 4.45
C TRP A 33 -7.22 10.49 4.90
N HIS A 34 -6.42 9.46 5.20
CA HIS A 34 -6.96 8.18 5.68
C HIS A 34 -7.74 8.33 6.99
N ARG A 35 -7.33 9.24 7.88
CA ARG A 35 -8.09 9.57 9.10
C ARG A 35 -9.20 10.59 8.83
N ARG A 36 -8.88 11.69 8.15
CA ARG A 36 -9.80 12.81 7.89
C ARG A 36 -11.07 12.35 7.18
N PHE A 37 -10.93 11.42 6.24
CA PHE A 37 -12.05 10.86 5.49
C PHE A 37 -12.52 9.50 6.01
N ARG A 38 -12.04 9.08 7.19
CA ARG A 38 -12.47 7.86 7.89
C ARG A 38 -12.38 6.62 6.99
N ALA A 39 -11.23 6.45 6.35
CA ALA A 39 -11.00 5.31 5.49
C ALA A 39 -10.70 4.06 6.32
N GLU A 40 -11.46 2.99 6.13
CA GLU A 40 -11.12 1.67 6.70
C GLU A 40 -9.86 1.05 6.05
N VAL A 41 -9.64 1.38 4.77
CA VAL A 41 -8.53 0.86 3.98
C VAL A 41 -8.09 1.87 2.92
N MET A 42 -6.78 1.99 2.76
CA MET A 42 -6.09 2.73 1.70
C MET A 42 -5.41 1.73 0.76
N VAL A 43 -5.80 1.71 -0.51
CA VAL A 43 -5.25 0.82 -1.53
C VAL A 43 -4.31 1.61 -2.44
N TYR A 44 -3.07 1.15 -2.56
CA TYR A 44 -2.05 1.79 -3.39
C TYR A 44 -1.15 0.78 -4.10
N GLY A 45 -0.32 1.27 -5.00
CA GLY A 45 0.70 0.48 -5.67
C GLY A 45 2.00 1.27 -5.75
N HIS A 46 2.53 1.42 -6.97
CA HIS A 46 3.71 2.21 -7.30
C HIS A 46 5.04 1.65 -6.78
N LEU A 47 5.12 1.20 -5.54
CA LEU A 47 6.38 0.80 -4.91
C LEU A 47 6.87 -0.58 -5.35
N HIS A 48 5.98 -1.45 -5.85
CA HIS A 48 6.29 -2.85 -6.18
C HIS A 48 6.76 -3.65 -4.95
N ILE A 49 6.20 -3.33 -3.78
CA ILE A 49 6.48 -3.99 -2.50
C ILE A 49 5.15 -4.47 -1.91
N PRO A 50 4.58 -5.59 -2.40
CA PRO A 50 3.22 -5.99 -2.05
C PRO A 50 3.17 -6.44 -0.60
N ARG A 51 2.33 -5.78 0.20
CA ARG A 51 2.19 -6.04 1.64
C ARG A 51 0.93 -5.37 2.20
N THR A 52 0.54 -5.85 3.37
CA THR A 52 -0.45 -5.21 4.23
C THR A 52 0.28 -4.52 5.38
N THR A 53 0.04 -3.24 5.58
CA THR A 53 0.50 -2.49 6.76
C THR A 53 -0.69 -1.83 7.45
N HIS A 54 -0.50 -1.40 8.70
CA HIS A 54 -1.48 -0.60 9.42
C HIS A 54 -0.82 0.70 9.84
N HIS A 55 -1.49 1.81 9.59
CA HIS A 55 -1.02 3.14 9.98
C HIS A 55 -2.17 3.93 10.57
N GLU A 56 -2.00 4.38 11.82
CA GLU A 56 -3.00 5.13 12.58
C GLU A 56 -4.39 4.47 12.57
N GLY A 57 -4.43 3.14 12.69
CA GLY A 57 -5.66 2.34 12.72
C GLY A 57 -6.27 2.04 11.35
N VAL A 58 -5.70 2.54 10.24
CA VAL A 58 -6.17 2.27 8.88
C VAL A 58 -5.30 1.21 8.22
N ARG A 59 -5.92 0.25 7.52
CA ARG A 59 -5.18 -0.76 6.74
C ARG A 59 -4.67 -0.15 5.43
N PHE A 60 -3.39 -0.31 5.14
CA PHE A 60 -2.75 0.09 3.89
C PHE A 60 -2.39 -1.16 3.09
N GLU A 61 -2.89 -1.24 1.87
CA GLU A 61 -2.72 -2.38 0.97
C GLU A 61 -1.89 -1.97 -0.24
N GLU A 62 -0.64 -2.44 -0.30
CA GLU A 62 0.18 -2.38 -1.51
C GLU A 62 -0.17 -3.59 -2.37
N VAL A 63 -0.74 -3.34 -3.54
CA VAL A 63 -1.33 -4.37 -4.42
C VAL A 63 -0.59 -4.51 -5.75
N SER A 64 0.66 -4.04 -5.84
CA SER A 64 1.42 -4.08 -7.10
C SER A 64 1.73 -5.52 -7.51
N VAL A 65 1.63 -5.80 -8.81
CA VAL A 65 2.21 -7.02 -9.37
C VAL A 65 3.72 -6.85 -9.57
N GLY A 66 4.13 -5.70 -10.10
CA GLY A 66 5.52 -5.44 -10.49
C GLY A 66 5.94 -6.13 -11.78
N TYR A 67 7.21 -5.99 -12.13
CA TYR A 67 7.79 -6.54 -13.35
C TYR A 67 8.13 -8.04 -13.22
N PRO A 68 8.18 -8.80 -14.33
CA PRO A 68 8.56 -10.21 -14.31
C PRO A 68 9.84 -10.55 -13.58
N ARG A 69 10.84 -9.67 -13.58
CA ARG A 69 12.10 -9.89 -12.85
C ARG A 69 11.95 -9.76 -11.33
N GLU A 70 10.97 -8.99 -10.86
CA GLU A 70 10.73 -8.72 -9.45
C GLU A 70 9.93 -9.86 -8.81
N TRP A 71 8.77 -10.20 -9.40
CA TRP A 71 7.91 -11.23 -8.81
C TRP A 71 8.44 -12.65 -8.99
N ARG A 72 9.35 -12.92 -9.95
CA ARG A 72 10.05 -14.21 -10.05
C ARG A 72 10.86 -14.57 -8.79
N ARG A 73 11.21 -13.58 -7.97
CA ARG A 73 11.94 -13.76 -6.71
C ARG A 73 11.02 -13.90 -5.50
N ARG A 74 9.72 -13.63 -5.65
CA ARG A 74 8.74 -13.70 -4.57
C ARG A 74 8.25 -15.14 -4.41
N GLN A 75 7.89 -15.51 -3.19
CA GLN A 75 7.30 -16.84 -2.91
C GLN A 75 5.89 -16.97 -3.48
N THR A 76 5.14 -15.85 -3.53
CA THR A 76 3.77 -15.83 -4.04
C THR A 76 3.77 -15.55 -5.55
N PRO A 77 2.97 -16.30 -6.35
CA PRO A 77 2.83 -16.04 -7.77
C PRO A 77 2.27 -14.63 -8.05
N PRO A 78 2.64 -14.01 -9.18
CA PRO A 78 2.10 -12.71 -9.57
C PRO A 78 0.60 -12.78 -9.88
N GLY A 79 -0.05 -11.61 -9.90
CA GLY A 79 -1.42 -11.49 -10.40
C GLY A 79 -2.49 -12.08 -9.47
N THR A 80 -2.15 -12.48 -8.25
CA THR A 80 -3.16 -12.83 -7.24
C THR A 80 -3.91 -11.57 -6.82
N LEU A 81 -5.24 -11.61 -6.91
CA LEU A 81 -6.10 -10.51 -6.47
C LEU A 81 -6.03 -10.37 -4.95
N ARG A 82 -5.81 -9.15 -4.47
CA ARG A 82 -5.95 -8.82 -3.05
C ARG A 82 -7.43 -8.57 -2.75
N ARG A 83 -8.00 -9.33 -1.81
CA ARG A 83 -9.33 -9.06 -1.26
C ARG A 83 -9.24 -7.84 -0.34
N ILE A 84 -9.91 -6.76 -0.75
CA ILE A 84 -9.99 -5.52 0.05
C ILE A 84 -11.27 -5.54 0.89
N LEU A 85 -12.41 -5.82 0.26
CA LEU A 85 -13.71 -5.94 0.92
C LEU A 85 -14.39 -7.25 0.52
N PRO A 86 -15.25 -7.85 1.38
CA PRO A 86 -15.47 -7.46 2.77
C PRO A 86 -14.19 -7.61 3.60
N MET A 87 -14.05 -6.80 4.65
CA MET A 87 -12.98 -7.00 5.62
C MET A 87 -13.18 -8.38 6.26
N GLU A 88 -12.12 -9.18 6.36
CA GLU A 88 -12.16 -10.37 7.21
C GLU A 88 -12.28 -9.85 8.65
N VAL A 89 -13.48 -9.93 9.20
CA VAL A 89 -13.72 -9.62 10.61
C VAL A 89 -13.17 -10.81 11.37
N GLU A 90 -12.03 -10.64 12.05
CA GLU A 90 -11.62 -11.62 13.06
C GLU A 90 -12.79 -11.74 14.05
N ALA A 91 -13.39 -12.93 14.11
CA ALA A 91 -14.37 -13.24 15.15
C ALA A 91 -13.64 -13.07 16.49
N ARG A 92 -14.02 -12.03 17.22
CA ARG A 92 -13.56 -11.80 18.60
C ARG A 92 -14.02 -12.93 19.51
#